data_AF-A0A2J7RD76-F1
#
_entry.id   AF-A0A2J7RD76-F1
#
_cell.length_a   1.000
_cell.length_b   1.000
_cell.length_c   1.000
_cell.angle_alpha   90.00
_cell.angle_beta   90.00
_cell.angle_gamma   90.00
#
_symmetry.space_group_name_H-M   'P 1'
#
loop_
_entity.id
_entity.type
_entity.pdbx_description
1 polymer ?
#
loop_
_entity_poly.entity_id
_entity_poly.type
_entity_poly.pdbx_seq_one_letter_code
_entity_poly.pdbx_strand_id
1 'polypeptide(L)'
;MKINPTKSKAVCFRRARVTEPLNYSLGGTVIPEASSCKYLGIILRSDLSWSDQLETPCYLSRGDHGKKIRSRKQRTDIGKYSFVNRTIQLWNQLPADALGTLSCKPSNFRQRVRKVINEAK
;
A
#
# COMPACT_ATOMS: atom_id res chain seq x y z
N MET A 1 25.33 -0.97 -14.26
CA MET A 1 24.68 -1.49 -13.03
C MET A 1 24.93 -3.00 -12.94
N LYS A 2 25.54 -3.50 -11.87
CA LYS A 2 25.81 -4.95 -11.69
C LYS A 2 24.64 -5.59 -10.94
N ILE A 3 23.87 -6.44 -11.61
CA ILE A 3 22.72 -7.15 -11.03
C ILE A 3 23.18 -8.52 -10.53
N ASN A 4 22.67 -8.94 -9.37
CA ASN A 4 22.95 -10.27 -8.82
C ASN A 4 21.76 -11.21 -9.09
N PRO A 5 21.87 -12.18 -10.01
CA PRO A 5 20.77 -13.09 -10.36
C PRO A 5 20.27 -13.91 -9.16
N THR A 6 21.16 -14.36 -8.28
CA THR A 6 20.80 -15.24 -7.14
C THR A 6 20.01 -14.52 -6.05
N LYS A 7 20.07 -13.18 -6.02
CA LYS A 7 19.27 -12.34 -5.11
C LYS A 7 18.05 -11.72 -5.80
N SER A 8 17.87 -11.97 -7.09
CA SER A 8 16.77 -11.41 -7.88
C SER A 8 15.54 -12.31 -7.78
N LYS A 9 14.36 -11.71 -7.89
CA LYS A 9 13.07 -12.42 -7.98
C LYS A 9 12.25 -11.81 -9.10
N ALA A 10 11.54 -12.63 -9.85
CA ALA A 10 10.60 -12.19 -10.86
C ALA A 10 9.18 -12.16 -10.27
N VAL A 11 8.51 -11.01 -10.35
CA VAL A 11 7.10 -10.87 -9.95
C VAL A 11 6.33 -10.39 -11.18
N CYS A 12 5.37 -11.18 -11.64
CA CYS A 12 4.51 -10.81 -12.76
C CYS A 12 3.20 -10.19 -12.27
N PHE A 13 2.79 -9.09 -12.88
CA PHE A 13 1.50 -8.45 -12.63
C PHE A 13 0.58 -8.72 -13.83
N ARG A 14 -0.47 -9.51 -13.60
CA ARG A 14 -1.39 -9.93 -14.67
C ARG A 14 -2.78 -10.19 -14.14
N ARG A 15 -3.79 -10.08 -15.03
CA ARG A 15 -5.20 -10.37 -14.71
C ARG A 15 -5.70 -11.72 -15.22
N ALA A 16 -5.01 -12.32 -16.17
CA ALA A 16 -5.40 -13.63 -16.73
C ALA A 16 -5.23 -14.74 -15.67
N ARG A 17 -6.09 -15.76 -15.71
CA ARG A 17 -6.12 -16.86 -14.71
C ARG A 17 -5.19 -18.02 -15.04
N VAL A 18 -5.01 -18.33 -16.32
CA VAL A 18 -4.14 -19.43 -16.79
C VAL A 18 -2.78 -18.85 -17.16
N THR A 19 -1.70 -19.31 -16.52
CA THR A 19 -0.33 -18.83 -16.75
C THR A 19 0.62 -19.97 -17.05
N GLU A 20 1.57 -19.69 -17.92
CA GLU A 20 2.84 -20.41 -17.93
C GLU A 20 3.84 -19.77 -16.95
N PRO A 21 4.72 -20.56 -16.29
CA PRO A 21 5.75 -20.03 -15.42
C PRO A 21 6.73 -19.10 -16.13
N LEU A 22 7.25 -18.10 -15.40
CA LEU A 22 8.28 -17.21 -15.94
C LEU A 22 9.62 -17.96 -16.08
N ASN A 23 10.21 -17.95 -17.27
CA ASN A 23 11.50 -18.59 -17.57
C ASN A 23 12.60 -17.56 -17.88
N TYR A 24 12.72 -16.51 -17.06
CA TYR A 24 13.79 -15.52 -17.23
C TYR A 24 15.12 -16.07 -16.72
N SER A 25 16.16 -15.98 -17.54
CA SER A 25 17.54 -16.28 -17.14
C SER A 25 18.43 -15.04 -17.25
N LEU A 26 19.34 -14.89 -16.30
CA LEU A 26 20.33 -13.82 -16.28
C LEU A 26 21.70 -14.42 -15.93
N GLY A 27 22.65 -14.36 -16.86
CA GLY A 27 23.97 -14.97 -16.69
C GLY A 27 23.91 -16.48 -16.47
N GLY A 28 23.05 -17.18 -17.21
CA GLY A 28 22.84 -18.63 -17.09
C GLY A 28 22.08 -19.08 -15.84
N THR A 29 21.72 -18.16 -14.93
CA THR A 29 20.92 -18.46 -13.73
C THR A 29 19.46 -18.13 -13.98
N VAL A 30 18.55 -19.09 -13.77
CA VAL A 30 17.10 -18.85 -13.84
C VAL A 30 16.68 -18.04 -12.62
N ILE A 31 15.95 -16.95 -12.84
CA ILE A 31 15.43 -16.10 -11.77
C ILE A 31 14.14 -16.74 -11.25
N PRO A 32 14.04 -17.04 -9.94
CA PRO A 32 12.84 -17.64 -9.38
C PRO A 32 11.66 -16.68 -9.43
N GLU A 33 10.50 -17.20 -9.81
CA GLU A 33 9.22 -16.50 -9.72
C GLU A 33 8.77 -16.38 -8.26
N ALA A 34 8.17 -15.25 -7.91
CA ALA A 34 7.63 -14.98 -6.59
C ALA A 34 6.25 -14.32 -6.67
N SER A 35 5.36 -14.68 -5.74
CA SER A 35 4.04 -14.07 -5.60
C SER A 35 4.09 -12.68 -4.97
N SER A 36 5.19 -12.34 -4.29
CA SER A 36 5.39 -11.02 -3.73
C SER A 36 6.87 -10.65 -3.58
N CYS A 37 7.16 -9.35 -3.59
CA CYS A 37 8.48 -8.82 -3.27
C CYS A 37 8.37 -7.52 -2.47
N LYS A 38 9.35 -7.27 -1.59
CA LYS A 38 9.46 -6.00 -0.87
C LYS A 38 10.21 -5.00 -1.75
N TYR A 39 9.62 -3.82 -1.93
CA TYR A 39 10.24 -2.72 -2.66
C TYR A 39 9.98 -1.41 -1.92
N LEU A 40 11.02 -0.66 -1.56
CA LEU A 40 10.91 0.66 -0.91
C LEU A 40 9.92 0.72 0.28
N GLY A 41 9.87 -0.33 1.09
CA GLY A 41 9.01 -0.39 2.28
C GLY A 41 7.54 -0.77 2.02
N ILE A 42 7.19 -1.14 0.79
CA ILE A 42 5.90 -1.75 0.44
C ILE A 42 6.09 -3.20 -0.04
N ILE A 43 5.01 -3.99 0.00
CA ILE A 43 4.98 -5.35 -0.53
C ILE A 43 4.22 -5.31 -1.86
N LEU A 44 4.92 -5.55 -2.96
CA LEU A 44 4.28 -5.71 -4.25
C LEU A 44 3.88 -7.16 -4.40
N ARG A 45 2.57 -7.42 -4.49
CA ARG A 45 2.02 -8.74 -4.76
C ARG A 45 1.66 -8.88 -6.23
N SER A 46 1.80 -10.08 -6.78
CA SER A 46 1.42 -10.40 -8.17
C SER A 46 -0.05 -10.13 -8.47
N ASP A 47 -0.91 -10.25 -7.45
CA ASP A 47 -2.35 -9.95 -7.49
C ASP A 47 -2.68 -8.45 -7.37
N LEU A 48 -1.68 -7.58 -7.20
CA LEU A 48 -1.81 -6.14 -6.95
C LEU A 48 -2.70 -5.79 -5.74
N SER A 49 -2.94 -6.74 -4.84
CA SER A 49 -3.70 -6.49 -3.62
C SER A 49 -2.85 -5.72 -2.61
N TRP A 50 -3.54 -4.89 -1.81
CA TRP A 50 -2.95 -4.07 -0.75
C TRP A 50 -3.20 -4.64 0.65
N SER A 51 -3.68 -5.88 0.74
CA SER A 51 -4.09 -6.52 2.00
C SER A 51 -2.95 -6.59 3.01
N ASP A 52 -1.73 -6.87 2.56
CA ASP A 52 -0.55 -6.95 3.42
C ASP A 52 -0.11 -5.59 3.98
N GLN A 53 -0.64 -4.47 3.49
CA GLN A 53 -0.32 -3.13 3.95
C GLN A 53 -1.42 -2.52 4.83
N LEU A 54 -2.66 -2.98 4.69
CA LEU A 54 -3.84 -2.38 5.29
C LEU A 54 -4.42 -3.29 6.36
N GLU A 55 -4.07 -3.02 7.61
CA GLU A 55 -4.68 -3.70 8.76
C GLU A 55 -5.61 -2.76 9.51
N THR A 56 -6.71 -3.30 10.03
CA THR A 56 -7.55 -2.60 10.99
C THR A 56 -6.89 -2.61 12.37
N PRO A 57 -7.00 -1.53 13.16
CA PRO A 57 -6.50 -1.51 14.52
C PRO A 57 -7.36 -2.41 15.43
N CYS A 58 -6.74 -2.98 16.47
CA CYS A 58 -7.44 -3.82 17.45
C CYS A 58 -8.40 -3.04 18.36
N TYR A 59 -8.25 -1.71 18.42
CA TYR A 59 -9.10 -0.81 19.19
C TYR A 59 -9.21 0.55 18.49
N LEU A 60 -10.27 1.30 18.81
CA LEU A 60 -10.48 2.68 18.38
C LEU A 60 -10.60 3.57 19.63
N SER A 61 -9.86 4.67 19.65
CA SER A 61 -10.01 5.72 20.66
C SER A 61 -11.16 6.66 20.32
N ARG A 62 -11.61 7.48 21.27
CA ARG A 62 -12.74 8.41 21.06
C ARG A 62 -12.54 9.42 19.90
N GLY A 63 -11.29 9.81 19.65
CA GLY A 63 -10.93 10.70 18.53
C GLY A 63 -10.72 9.97 17.20
N ASP A 64 -10.84 8.64 17.16
CA ASP A 64 -10.62 7.86 15.95
C ASP A 64 -11.92 7.72 15.14
N HIS A 65 -11.81 7.78 13.82
CA HIS A 65 -12.92 7.44 12.93
C HIS A 65 -12.97 5.92 12.66
N GLY A 66 -14.17 5.41 12.35
CA GLY A 66 -14.40 3.97 12.14
C GLY A 66 -13.65 3.32 10.95
N LYS A 67 -12.98 4.13 10.11
CA LYS A 67 -12.12 3.66 9.00
C LYS A 67 -10.62 3.83 9.26
N LYS A 68 -10.22 3.96 10.52
CA LYS A 68 -8.80 4.08 10.90
C LYS A 68 -8.01 2.87 10.42
N ILE A 69 -6.83 3.13 9.88
CA ILE A 69 -5.87 2.10 9.46
C ILE A 69 -4.80 1.97 10.53
N ARG A 70 -4.40 0.74 10.86
CA ARG A 70 -3.35 0.46 11.83
C ARG A 70 -2.03 1.07 11.37
N SER A 71 -1.50 2.00 12.15
CA SER A 71 -0.17 2.55 11.94
C SER A 71 0.91 1.51 12.31
N ARG A 72 1.86 1.27 11.40
CA ARG A 72 3.00 0.39 11.65
C ARG A 72 4.19 1.19 12.18
N LYS A 73 4.80 0.76 13.28
CA LYS A 73 6.05 1.34 13.77
C LYS A 73 7.22 0.90 12.88
N GLN A 74 7.91 1.85 12.26
CA GLN A 74 9.05 1.58 11.39
C GLN A 74 10.35 2.04 12.04
N ARG A 75 11.38 1.18 12.01
CA ARG A 75 12.71 1.51 12.54
C ARG A 75 13.52 2.37 11.58
N THR A 76 13.46 2.05 10.30
CA THR A 76 14.26 2.70 9.26
C THR A 76 13.55 3.91 8.67
N ASP A 77 14.31 4.90 8.24
CA ASP A 77 13.75 6.10 7.61
C ASP A 77 13.07 5.78 6.29
N ILE A 78 13.58 4.81 5.53
CA ILE A 78 12.91 4.25 4.34
C ILE A 78 11.49 3.78 4.69
N GLY A 79 11.33 3.09 5.83
CA GLY A 79 10.01 2.65 6.30
C GLY A 79 9.16 3.84 6.75
N LYS A 80 9.68 4.68 7.65
CA LYS A 80 8.93 5.82 8.22
C LYS A 80 8.41 6.78 7.14
N TYR A 81 9.23 7.03 6.13
CA TYR A 81 8.94 7.95 5.04
C TYR A 81 8.42 7.27 3.79
N SER A 82 8.11 5.97 3.84
CA SER A 82 7.44 5.29 2.73
C SER A 82 6.06 5.89 2.49
N PHE A 83 5.61 5.78 1.24
CA PHE A 83 4.30 6.26 0.82
C PHE A 83 3.17 5.76 1.74
N VAL A 84 3.18 4.47 2.10
CA VAL A 84 2.13 3.86 2.91
C VAL A 84 2.09 4.44 4.33
N ASN A 85 3.23 4.53 5.02
CA ASN A 85 3.22 5.01 6.41
C ASN A 85 2.84 6.48 6.51
N ARG A 86 3.34 7.32 5.60
CA ARG A 86 2.95 8.74 5.51
C ARG A 86 1.45 8.88 5.22
N THR A 87 0.93 8.11 4.26
CA THR A 87 -0.48 8.21 3.86
C THR A 87 -1.42 7.69 4.94
N ILE A 88 -1.06 6.63 5.68
CA ILE A 88 -1.85 6.14 6.82
C ILE A 88 -1.95 7.20 7.92
N GLN A 89 -0.85 7.91 8.22
CA GLN A 89 -0.88 8.99 9.20
C GLN A 89 -1.84 10.11 8.78
N LEU A 90 -1.75 10.56 7.53
CA LEU A 90 -2.65 11.59 6.98
C LEU A 90 -4.10 11.11 6.95
N TRP A 91 -4.34 9.86 6.55
CA TRP A 91 -5.67 9.27 6.51
C TRP A 91 -6.32 9.25 7.90
N ASN A 92 -5.58 8.82 8.91
CA ASN A 92 -6.07 8.72 10.29
C ASN A 92 -6.35 10.08 10.95
N GLN A 93 -5.83 11.18 10.39
CA GLN A 93 -6.08 12.54 10.85
C GLN A 93 -7.29 13.20 10.17
N LEU A 94 -7.89 12.54 9.18
CA LEU A 94 -9.09 13.04 8.54
C LEU A 94 -10.29 12.94 9.51
N PRO A 95 -11.15 13.97 9.58
CA PRO A 95 -12.32 13.90 10.45
C PRO A 95 -13.34 12.92 9.88
N ALA A 96 -14.13 12.32 10.78
CA ALA A 96 -15.12 11.30 10.45
C ALA A 96 -16.12 11.79 9.38
N ASP A 97 -16.48 13.07 9.42
CA ASP A 97 -17.45 13.71 8.51
C ASP A 97 -16.95 13.73 7.06
N ALA A 98 -15.63 13.87 6.86
CA ALA A 98 -15.01 13.81 5.53
C ALA A 98 -15.11 12.40 4.92
N LEU A 99 -15.12 11.38 5.77
CA LEU A 99 -15.13 9.97 5.37
C LEU A 99 -16.53 9.48 5.01
N GLY A 100 -17.57 9.99 5.69
CA GLY A 100 -18.99 9.88 5.33
C GLY A 100 -19.50 8.49 4.88
N THR A 101 -20.72 8.43 4.35
CA THR A 101 -21.16 7.29 3.54
C THR A 101 -20.36 7.34 2.24
N LEU A 102 -19.55 6.29 2.00
CA LEU A 102 -18.65 6.14 0.86
C LEU A 102 -19.41 6.27 -0.47
N SER A 103 -19.61 7.51 -0.93
CA SER A 103 -19.92 7.74 -2.34
C SER A 103 -18.72 7.23 -3.12
N CYS A 104 -18.95 6.22 -3.97
CA CYS A 104 -17.93 5.50 -4.73
C CYS A 104 -17.13 6.37 -5.72
N LYS A 105 -17.47 7.66 -5.87
CA LYS A 105 -16.78 8.60 -6.77
C LYS A 105 -15.65 9.33 -6.03
N PRO A 106 -14.38 9.18 -6.47
CA PRO A 106 -13.24 9.89 -5.88
C PRO A 106 -13.38 11.42 -5.89
N SER A 107 -14.12 11.98 -6.84
CA SER A 107 -14.38 13.43 -6.94
C SER A 107 -15.13 13.97 -5.72
N ASN A 108 -16.15 13.25 -5.26
CA ASN A 108 -16.97 13.64 -4.12
C ASN A 108 -16.16 13.60 -2.83
N PHE A 109 -15.35 12.55 -2.66
CA PHE A 109 -14.41 12.46 -1.54
C PHE A 109 -13.43 13.65 -1.53
N ARG A 110 -12.82 13.98 -2.67
CA ARG A 110 -11.91 15.13 -2.78
C ARG A 110 -12.59 16.45 -2.41
N GLN A 111 -13.84 16.66 -2.84
CA GLN A 111 -14.60 17.87 -2.48
C GLN A 111 -14.87 17.96 -0.97
N ARG A 112 -15.26 16.86 -0.33
CA ARG A 112 -15.49 16.80 1.13
C ARG A 112 -14.23 17.09 1.92
N VAL A 113 -13.11 16.44 1.57
CA VAL A 113 -11.81 16.68 2.22
C VAL A 113 -11.41 18.15 2.08
N ARG A 114 -11.56 18.75 0.89
CA ARG A 114 -11.27 20.18 0.69
C ARG A 114 -12.14 21.09 1.53
N LYS A 115 -13.44 20.82 1.58
CA LYS A 115 -14.40 21.59 2.39
C LYS A 115 -13.97 21.60 3.86
N VAL A 116 -13.72 20.42 4.41
CA VAL A 116 -13.26 20.23 5.79
C VAL A 116 -11.94 20.94 6.07
N ILE A 117 -10.94 20.81 5.18
CA ILE A 117 -9.64 21.46 5.36
C ILE A 117 -9.78 22.99 5.37
N ASN A 118 -10.70 23.53 4.57
CA ASN A 118 -10.95 24.97 4.49
C ASN A 118 -11.77 25.49 5.67
N GLU A 119 -12.67 24.68 6.25
CA GLU A 119 -13.48 25.03 7.43
C GLU A 119 -12.69 24.93 8.75
N ALA A 120 -11.60 24.15 8.77
CA ALA A 120 -10.70 24.04 9.92
C ALA A 120 -9.62 25.15 10.00
N LYS A 121 -9.59 26.06 9.03
CA LYS A 121 -8.72 27.25 8.98
C LYS A 121 -9.50 28.50 9.38
#